data_AF-A0A842MLR0-F1
#
_entry.id   AF-A0A842MLR0-F1
#
_cell.length_a   1.000
_cell.length_b   1.000
_cell.length_c   1.000
_cell.angle_alpha   90.00
_cell.angle_beta   90.00
_cell.angle_gamma   90.00
#
_symmetry.space_group_name_H-M   'P 1'
#
loop_
_entity.id
_entity.type
_entity.pdbx_description
1 polymer ?
#
loop_
_entity_poly.entity_id
_entity_poly.type
_entity_poly.pdbx_seq_one_letter_code
_entity_poly.pdbx_strand_id
1 'polypeptide(L)'
;KDFRSLARRKEMVRFWSIPFIMMIPLLLTVGSMDRYELYGYAGMFSFMGTGIFGLFLSATSIGQEGRALWRIFASPIGPESYFKAKAILPLSLSLVLSLAFSGIFSLVFHFGSNAATSLLVLSVATACISVSVGLYFGSRYPELSEKPRSSYITGTGLLLSMLALGAAVLISALPIISYIFMGVGYGLYPSLAISLAFGLLVSSVFFALSKRQFRKVFAELPV
;
A
#
# COMPACT_ATOMS: atom_id res chain seq x y z
N LYS A 1 -17.89 -0.30 11.13
CA LYS A 1 -17.42 0.84 11.96
C LYS A 1 -16.31 1.61 11.25
N ASP A 2 -15.29 0.91 10.75
CA ASP A 2 -14.14 1.53 10.07
C ASP A 2 -14.48 2.25 8.77
N PHE A 3 -15.35 1.70 7.91
CA PHE A 3 -15.82 2.42 6.72
C PHE A 3 -16.54 3.74 7.07
N ARG A 4 -17.30 3.73 8.17
CA ARG A 4 -18.05 4.90 8.66
C ARG A 4 -17.15 5.90 9.37
N SER A 5 -16.04 5.47 9.99
CA SER A 5 -15.05 6.38 10.58
C SER A 5 -14.17 7.04 9.51
N LEU A 6 -13.83 6.30 8.44
CA LEU A 6 -13.10 6.80 7.28
C LEU A 6 -13.85 7.92 6.56
N ALA A 7 -15.17 7.80 6.40
CA ALA A 7 -15.99 8.82 5.74
C ALA A 7 -16.29 10.05 6.61
N ARG A 8 -16.26 9.92 7.95
CA ARG A 8 -16.72 10.98 8.87
C ARG A 8 -15.59 11.86 9.41
N ARG A 9 -14.35 11.38 9.47
CA ARG A 9 -13.20 12.18 9.93
C ARG A 9 -12.66 13.03 8.78
N LYS A 10 -12.73 14.36 8.89
CA LYS A 10 -12.18 15.32 7.91
C LYS A 10 -10.70 15.05 7.56
N GLU A 11 -9.95 14.49 8.49
CA GLU A 11 -8.54 14.11 8.29
C GLU A 11 -8.39 12.88 7.39
N MET A 12 -9.35 11.95 7.43
CA MET A 12 -9.34 10.75 6.57
C MET A 12 -9.74 11.06 5.13
N VAL A 13 -10.58 12.08 4.91
CA VAL A 13 -10.90 12.59 3.57
C VAL A 13 -9.65 13.02 2.80
N ARG A 14 -8.63 13.55 3.48
CA ARG A 14 -7.36 13.92 2.83
C ARG A 14 -6.62 12.72 2.26
N PHE A 15 -6.66 11.56 2.93
CA PHE A 15 -6.04 10.33 2.41
C PHE A 15 -6.77 9.80 1.19
N TRP A 16 -8.09 9.99 1.09
CA TRP A 16 -8.84 9.67 -0.13
C TRP A 16 -8.44 10.53 -1.33
N SER A 17 -8.01 11.78 -1.09
CA SER A 17 -7.58 12.68 -2.17
C SER A 17 -6.19 12.35 -2.73
N ILE A 18 -5.32 11.67 -1.95
CA ILE A 18 -3.95 11.33 -2.36
C ILE A 18 -3.91 10.65 -3.74
N PRO A 19 -4.61 9.53 -3.97
CA PRO A 19 -4.57 8.86 -5.27
C PRO A 19 -4.95 9.77 -6.42
N PHE A 20 -5.97 10.62 -6.27
CA PHE A 20 -6.45 11.52 -7.33
C PHE A 20 -5.49 12.68 -7.60
N ILE A 21 -4.92 13.30 -6.56
CA ILE A 21 -3.96 14.40 -6.71
C ILE A 21 -2.72 13.92 -7.47
N MET A 22 -2.29 12.69 -7.22
CA MET A 22 -1.16 12.09 -7.93
C MET A 22 -1.44 11.85 -9.42
N MET A 23 -2.70 11.86 -9.88
CA MET A 23 -3.03 11.69 -11.31
C MET A 23 -2.94 13.00 -12.10
N ILE A 24 -3.06 14.15 -11.43
CA ILE A 24 -3.13 15.46 -12.10
C ILE A 24 -1.91 15.72 -12.98
N PRO A 25 -0.66 15.50 -12.52
CA PRO A 25 0.51 15.77 -13.36
C PRO A 25 0.55 14.93 -14.64
N LEU A 26 0.09 13.67 -14.58
CA LEU A 26 -0.02 12.80 -15.75
C LEU A 26 -0.99 13.41 -16.76
N LEU A 27 -2.21 13.75 -16.33
CA LEU A 27 -3.24 14.29 -17.21
C LEU A 27 -2.83 15.61 -17.89
N LEU A 28 -2.03 16.43 -17.21
CA LEU A 28 -1.53 17.69 -17.76
C LEU A 28 -0.43 17.52 -18.82
N THR A 29 0.29 16.40 -18.78
CA THR A 29 1.52 16.21 -19.59
C THR A 29 1.37 15.14 -20.69
N VAL A 30 0.23 14.44 -20.74
CA VAL A 30 -0.10 13.42 -21.75
C VAL A 30 0.10 13.89 -23.19
N GLY A 31 -0.21 15.15 -23.50
CA GLY A 31 -0.12 15.68 -24.87
C GLY A 31 1.31 15.86 -25.39
N SER A 32 2.32 15.80 -24.53
CA SER A 32 3.73 16.04 -24.87
C SER A 32 4.63 14.81 -24.74
N MET A 33 4.08 13.64 -24.41
CA MET A 33 4.85 12.43 -24.09
C MET A 33 4.80 11.40 -25.21
N ASP A 34 5.90 10.69 -25.40
CA ASP A 34 5.93 9.48 -26.22
C ASP A 34 5.20 8.32 -25.53
N ARG A 35 4.79 7.30 -26.30
CA ARG A 35 4.03 6.15 -25.76
C ARG A 35 4.76 5.41 -24.63
N TYR A 36 6.08 5.27 -24.73
CA TYR A 36 6.89 4.61 -23.70
C TYR A 36 7.01 5.44 -22.43
N GLU A 37 7.13 6.77 -22.57
CA GLU A 37 7.14 7.69 -21.45
C GLU A 37 5.79 7.67 -20.75
N LEU A 38 4.70 7.79 -21.50
CA LEU A 38 3.33 7.75 -20.97
C LEU A 38 3.06 6.47 -20.18
N TYR A 39 3.54 5.32 -20.67
CA TYR A 39 3.45 4.05 -19.96
C TYR A 39 4.27 4.06 -18.65
N GLY A 40 5.51 4.56 -18.69
CA GLY A 40 6.36 4.70 -17.50
C GLY A 40 5.75 5.60 -16.43
N TYR A 41 5.22 6.76 -16.83
CA TYR A 41 4.53 7.68 -15.92
C TYR A 41 3.23 7.09 -15.39
N ALA A 42 2.41 6.45 -16.23
CA ALA A 42 1.20 5.76 -15.78
C ALA A 42 1.52 4.65 -14.75
N GLY A 43 2.60 3.90 -14.96
CA GLY A 43 3.13 2.94 -13.99
C GLY A 43 3.52 3.60 -12.68
N MET A 44 4.40 4.61 -12.74
CA MET A 44 4.86 5.35 -11.56
C MET A 44 3.71 5.91 -10.74
N PHE A 45 2.76 6.61 -11.38
CA PHE A 45 1.62 7.21 -10.68
C PHE A 45 0.64 6.17 -10.15
N SER A 46 0.45 5.03 -10.84
CA SER A 46 -0.32 3.90 -10.31
C SER A 46 0.32 3.34 -9.05
N PHE A 47 1.64 3.14 -9.05
CA PHE A 47 2.37 2.55 -7.92
C PHE A 47 2.45 3.51 -6.74
N MET A 48 2.69 4.80 -6.99
CA MET A 48 2.67 5.81 -5.94
C MET A 48 1.26 5.99 -5.39
N GLY A 49 0.24 6.10 -6.24
CA GLY A 49 -1.14 6.27 -5.81
C GLY A 49 -1.64 5.10 -4.96
N THR A 50 -1.49 3.87 -5.44
CA THR A 50 -1.89 2.65 -4.71
C THR A 50 -1.01 2.38 -3.49
N GLY A 51 0.31 2.53 -3.66
CA GLY A 51 1.30 2.24 -2.62
C GLY A 51 1.17 3.20 -1.45
N ILE A 52 1.17 4.50 -1.72
CA ILE A 52 1.07 5.52 -0.67
C ILE A 52 -0.30 5.43 0.02
N PHE A 53 -1.38 5.28 -0.74
CA PHE A 53 -2.72 5.12 -0.18
C PHE A 53 -2.81 3.91 0.76
N GLY A 54 -2.41 2.73 0.28
CA GLY A 54 -2.47 1.49 1.07
C GLY A 54 -1.58 1.54 2.32
N LEU A 55 -0.40 2.16 2.21
CA LEU A 55 0.49 2.39 3.33
C LEU A 55 -0.14 3.29 4.39
N PHE A 56 -0.69 4.44 4.00
CA PHE A 56 -1.31 5.35 4.97
C PHE A 56 -2.55 4.74 5.63
N LEU A 57 -3.41 4.07 4.84
CA LEU A 57 -4.61 3.43 5.38
C LEU A 57 -4.26 2.36 6.41
N SER A 58 -3.27 1.52 6.11
CA SER A 58 -2.84 0.44 7.01
C SER A 58 -2.04 0.97 8.21
N ALA A 59 -1.11 1.89 8.00
CA ALA A 59 -0.27 2.45 9.08
C ALA A 59 -1.08 3.25 10.10
N THR A 60 -2.10 3.98 9.65
CA THR A 60 -2.95 4.78 10.55
C THR A 60 -4.05 3.97 11.22
N SER A 61 -4.36 2.76 10.73
CA SER A 61 -5.48 1.95 11.22
C SER A 61 -5.42 1.58 12.71
N ILE A 62 -4.22 1.52 13.28
CA ILE A 62 -3.97 1.23 14.69
C ILE A 62 -3.99 2.51 15.51
N GLY A 63 -3.26 3.54 15.08
CA GLY A 63 -3.23 4.84 15.76
C GLY A 63 -4.62 5.49 15.89
N GLN A 64 -5.52 5.21 14.94
CA GLN A 64 -6.90 5.69 14.99
C GLN A 64 -7.72 5.20 16.19
N GLU A 65 -7.34 4.06 16.77
CA GLU A 65 -8.03 3.51 17.93
C GLU A 65 -7.69 4.25 19.23
N GLY A 66 -6.53 4.90 19.30
CA GLY A 66 -6.11 5.72 20.42
C GLY A 66 -6.29 5.01 21.77
N ARG A 67 -6.96 5.67 22.72
CA ARG A 67 -7.22 5.11 24.07
C ARG A 67 -8.19 3.93 24.08
N ALA A 68 -8.96 3.71 23.01
CA ALA A 68 -9.90 2.60 22.93
C ALA A 68 -9.21 1.23 22.72
N LEU A 69 -7.92 1.21 22.37
CA LEU A 69 -7.10 0.00 22.27
C LEU A 69 -7.15 -0.84 23.55
N TRP A 70 -7.09 -0.20 24.72
CA TRP A 70 -7.20 -0.88 26.02
C TRP A 70 -8.46 -1.75 26.16
N ARG A 71 -9.61 -1.26 25.69
CA ARG A 71 -10.87 -2.02 25.75
C ARG A 71 -10.87 -3.20 24.80
N ILE A 72 -10.14 -3.11 23.69
CA ILE A 72 -10.01 -4.19 22.71
C ILE A 72 -9.08 -5.27 23.28
N PHE A 73 -8.00 -4.89 23.95
CA PHE A 73 -7.11 -5.82 24.62
C PHE A 73 -7.77 -6.52 25.82
N ALA A 74 -8.65 -5.83 26.54
CA ALA A 74 -9.46 -6.43 27.62
C ALA A 74 -10.62 -7.31 27.11
N SER A 75 -10.89 -7.33 25.81
CA SER A 75 -11.96 -8.14 25.22
C SER A 75 -11.46 -9.55 24.89
N PRO A 76 -12.34 -10.56 24.79
CA PRO A 76 -11.97 -11.94 24.47
C PRO A 76 -11.60 -12.13 22.97
N ILE A 77 -10.95 -11.14 22.36
CA ILE A 77 -10.53 -11.15 20.96
C ILE A 77 -9.05 -11.53 20.90
N GLY A 78 -8.77 -12.64 20.22
CA GLY A 78 -7.39 -13.06 19.98
C GLY A 78 -6.62 -12.09 19.07
N PRO A 79 -5.28 -11.98 19.25
CA PRO A 79 -4.44 -11.06 18.47
C PRO A 79 -4.49 -11.34 16.96
N GLU A 80 -4.72 -12.60 16.57
CA GLU A 80 -4.82 -12.98 15.16
C GLU A 80 -6.10 -12.47 14.50
N SER A 81 -7.22 -12.52 15.22
CA SER A 81 -8.52 -12.04 14.72
C SER A 81 -8.51 -10.53 14.57
N TYR A 82 -7.91 -9.83 15.55
CA TYR A 82 -7.74 -8.37 15.49
C TYR A 82 -6.83 -7.95 14.32
N PHE A 83 -5.69 -8.63 14.14
CA PHE A 83 -4.79 -8.38 13.02
C PHE A 83 -5.46 -8.59 11.66
N LYS A 84 -6.18 -9.72 11.48
CA LYS A 84 -6.93 -9.98 10.23
C LYS A 84 -7.97 -8.90 9.98
N ALA A 85 -8.73 -8.50 10.99
CA ALA A 85 -9.73 -7.44 10.86
C ALA A 85 -9.11 -6.12 10.40
N LYS A 86 -7.92 -5.78 10.92
CA LYS A 86 -7.18 -4.57 10.54
C LYS A 86 -6.53 -4.65 9.16
N ALA A 87 -6.19 -5.83 8.68
CA ALA A 87 -5.60 -6.01 7.36
C ALA A 87 -6.62 -6.01 6.22
N ILE A 88 -7.83 -6.56 6.44
CA ILE A 88 -8.81 -6.80 5.37
C ILE A 88 -9.26 -5.50 4.69
N LEU A 89 -9.53 -4.44 5.47
CA LEU A 89 -10.06 -3.19 4.92
C LEU A 89 -9.03 -2.44 4.08
N PRO A 90 -7.80 -2.13 4.56
CA PRO A 90 -6.77 -1.51 3.74
C PRO A 90 -6.43 -2.34 2.50
N LEU A 91 -6.40 -3.67 2.62
CA LEU A 91 -6.11 -4.57 1.51
C LEU A 91 -7.19 -4.54 0.43
N SER A 92 -8.47 -4.65 0.81
CA SER A 92 -9.56 -4.60 -0.16
C SER A 92 -9.65 -3.26 -0.89
N LEU A 93 -9.51 -2.15 -0.17
CA LEU A 93 -9.52 -0.81 -0.79
C LEU A 93 -8.31 -0.59 -1.71
N SER A 94 -7.13 -1.04 -1.32
CA SER A 94 -5.92 -0.89 -2.14
C SER A 94 -5.98 -1.75 -3.40
N LEU A 95 -6.56 -2.95 -3.33
CA LEU A 95 -6.79 -3.81 -4.49
C LEU A 95 -7.84 -3.25 -5.45
N VAL A 96 -8.93 -2.69 -4.93
CA VAL A 96 -9.93 -2.00 -5.77
C VAL A 96 -9.29 -0.81 -6.47
N LEU A 97 -8.45 -0.04 -5.77
CA LEU A 97 -7.74 1.10 -6.34
C LEU A 97 -6.71 0.66 -7.40
N SER A 98 -6.00 -0.45 -7.19
CA SER A 98 -5.04 -0.96 -8.18
C SER A 98 -5.74 -1.43 -9.46
N LEU A 99 -6.90 -2.09 -9.34
CA LEU A 99 -7.74 -2.45 -10.48
C LEU A 99 -8.28 -1.20 -11.18
N ALA A 100 -8.74 -0.20 -10.42
CA ALA A 100 -9.25 1.05 -10.99
C ALA A 100 -8.18 1.79 -11.79
N PHE A 101 -6.98 1.98 -11.24
CA PHE A 101 -5.91 2.69 -11.94
C PHE A 101 -5.39 1.93 -13.16
N SER A 102 -5.10 0.63 -13.02
CA SER A 102 -4.67 -0.17 -14.17
C SER A 102 -5.72 -0.19 -15.28
N GLY A 103 -7.00 -0.33 -14.94
CA GLY A 103 -8.12 -0.30 -15.88
C GLY A 103 -8.31 1.07 -16.54
N ILE A 104 -8.41 2.14 -15.74
CA ILE A 104 -8.63 3.51 -16.25
C ILE A 104 -7.47 3.92 -17.17
N PHE A 105 -6.22 3.69 -16.78
CA PHE A 105 -5.08 4.06 -17.62
C PHE A 105 -5.01 3.25 -18.91
N SER A 106 -5.30 1.95 -18.83
CA SER A 106 -5.31 1.12 -20.03
C SER A 106 -6.40 1.57 -21.02
N LEU A 107 -7.56 1.98 -20.52
CA LEU A 107 -8.67 2.47 -21.34
C LEU A 107 -8.43 3.88 -21.89
N VAL A 108 -7.98 4.82 -21.06
CA VAL A 108 -7.77 6.23 -21.46
C VAL A 108 -6.61 6.35 -22.44
N PHE A 109 -5.51 5.65 -22.19
CA PHE A 109 -4.30 5.75 -23.02
C PHE A 109 -4.18 4.67 -24.09
N HIS A 110 -5.21 3.82 -24.24
CA HIS A 110 -5.28 2.77 -25.26
C HIS A 110 -4.04 1.86 -25.25
N PHE A 111 -3.62 1.43 -24.06
CA PHE A 111 -2.47 0.55 -23.92
C PHE A 111 -2.75 -0.85 -24.50
N GLY A 112 -1.74 -1.45 -25.15
CA GLY A 112 -1.83 -2.83 -25.63
C GLY A 112 -2.02 -3.82 -24.48
N SER A 113 -2.52 -5.02 -24.79
CA SER A 113 -2.81 -6.07 -23.79
C SER A 113 -1.61 -6.39 -22.89
N ASN A 114 -0.40 -6.40 -23.45
CA ASN A 114 0.85 -6.63 -22.72
C ASN A 114 1.17 -5.51 -21.71
N ALA A 115 0.92 -4.26 -22.08
CA ALA A 115 1.12 -3.10 -21.21
C ALA A 115 0.04 -3.04 -20.11
N ALA A 116 -1.21 -3.33 -20.45
CA ALA A 116 -2.30 -3.38 -19.48
C ALA A 116 -2.10 -4.47 -18.42
N THR A 117 -1.69 -5.68 -18.84
CA THR A 117 -1.43 -6.80 -17.93
C THR A 117 -0.26 -6.55 -17.00
N SER A 118 0.83 -5.96 -17.51
CA SER A 118 2.00 -5.59 -16.69
C SER A 118 1.66 -4.51 -15.64
N LEU A 119 0.90 -3.48 -16.02
CA LEU A 119 0.39 -2.46 -15.10
C LEU A 119 -0.48 -3.06 -13.99
N LEU A 120 -1.36 -4.00 -14.35
CA LEU A 120 -2.23 -4.67 -13.38
C LEU A 120 -1.42 -5.52 -12.40
N VAL A 121 -0.53 -6.37 -12.90
CA VAL A 121 0.29 -7.27 -12.07
C VAL A 121 1.14 -6.47 -11.08
N LEU A 122 1.82 -5.43 -11.55
CA LEU A 122 2.65 -4.58 -10.70
C LEU A 122 1.84 -3.77 -9.69
N SER A 123 0.68 -3.25 -10.08
CA SER A 123 -0.16 -2.46 -9.17
C SER A 123 -0.77 -3.33 -8.07
N VAL A 124 -1.16 -4.59 -8.38
CA VAL A 124 -1.62 -5.57 -7.38
C VAL A 124 -0.50 -5.96 -6.43
N ALA A 125 0.71 -6.25 -6.93
CA ALA A 125 1.87 -6.54 -6.09
C ALA A 125 2.16 -5.37 -5.13
N THR A 126 2.15 -4.14 -5.65
CA THR A 126 2.37 -2.91 -4.89
C THR A 126 1.31 -2.72 -3.79
N ALA A 127 0.03 -3.00 -4.08
CA ALA A 127 -1.05 -2.91 -3.10
C ALA A 127 -0.86 -3.90 -1.92
N CYS A 128 -0.42 -5.13 -2.21
CA CYS A 128 -0.13 -6.13 -1.17
C CYS A 128 1.06 -5.71 -0.29
N ILE A 129 2.14 -5.23 -0.93
CA ILE A 129 3.34 -4.74 -0.24
C ILE A 129 2.99 -3.57 0.66
N SER A 130 2.28 -2.57 0.15
CA SER A 130 2.00 -1.33 0.88
C SER A 130 1.20 -1.54 2.14
N VAL A 131 0.19 -2.41 2.08
CA VAL A 131 -0.61 -2.76 3.24
C VAL A 131 0.20 -3.55 4.26
N SER A 132 1.05 -4.47 3.81
CA SER A 132 1.89 -5.28 4.70
C SER A 132 2.94 -4.44 5.43
N VAL A 133 3.61 -3.55 4.68
CA VAL A 133 4.60 -2.61 5.22
C VAL A 133 3.94 -1.62 6.17
N GLY A 134 2.80 -1.03 5.78
CA GLY A 134 2.10 -0.07 6.62
C GLY A 134 1.56 -0.69 7.91
N LEU A 135 1.03 -1.93 7.89
CA LEU A 135 0.66 -2.65 9.12
C LEU A 135 1.85 -2.88 10.05
N TYR A 136 3.02 -3.23 9.51
CA TYR A 136 4.22 -3.46 10.31
C TYR A 136 4.68 -2.18 11.00
N PHE A 137 4.85 -1.09 10.26
CA PHE A 137 5.31 0.17 10.83
C PHE A 137 4.25 0.85 11.70
N GLY A 138 2.97 0.73 11.34
CA GLY A 138 1.85 1.22 12.15
C GLY A 138 1.73 0.51 13.50
N SER A 139 2.08 -0.78 13.58
CA SER A 139 2.07 -1.54 14.84
C SER A 139 3.34 -1.35 15.67
N ARG A 140 4.47 -1.05 15.02
CA ARG A 140 5.75 -0.83 15.70
C ARG A 140 5.90 0.59 16.25
N TYR A 141 5.34 1.59 15.57
CA TYR A 141 5.46 3.00 15.94
C TYR A 141 4.10 3.71 16.09
N PRO A 142 3.14 3.14 16.86
CA PRO A 142 1.84 3.76 17.05
C PRO A 142 1.99 5.04 17.87
N GLU A 143 1.40 6.13 17.40
CA GLU A 143 1.24 7.34 18.20
C GLU A 143 -0.19 7.38 18.75
N LEU A 144 -0.35 7.03 20.03
CA LEU A 144 -1.65 6.90 20.70
C LEU A 144 -2.07 8.17 21.46
N SER A 145 -1.25 9.23 21.38
CA SER A 145 -1.52 10.49 22.04
C SER A 145 -2.56 11.29 21.26
N GLU A 146 -3.64 11.70 21.93
CA GLU A 146 -4.61 12.66 21.40
C GLU A 146 -4.01 14.07 21.45
N LYS A 147 -3.09 14.36 20.52
CA LYS A 147 -2.62 15.73 20.28
C LYS A 147 -3.70 16.49 19.49
N PRO A 148 -3.80 17.83 19.64
CA PRO A 148 -4.76 18.66 18.89
C PRO A 148 -4.61 18.54 17.36
N ARG A 149 -3.46 18.04 16.90
CA ARG A 149 -3.26 17.51 15.55
C ARG A 149 -3.05 16.00 15.69
N SER A 150 -4.00 15.19 15.24
CA SER A 150 -3.88 13.75 15.38
C SER A 150 -2.71 13.27 14.50
N SER A 151 -1.71 12.67 15.14
CA SER A 151 -0.64 11.96 14.47
C SER A 151 -0.85 10.51 14.84
N TYR A 152 -1.22 9.68 13.85
CA TYR A 152 -1.57 8.27 14.08
C TYR A 152 -0.32 7.36 14.06
N ILE A 153 0.79 7.87 13.51
CA ILE A 153 2.09 7.21 13.42
C ILE A 153 3.17 8.26 13.71
N THR A 154 4.22 7.87 14.43
CA THR A 154 5.34 8.79 14.66
C THR A 154 5.97 9.23 13.33
N GLY A 155 6.49 10.46 13.25
CA GLY A 155 7.11 10.97 12.02
C GLY A 155 8.29 10.12 11.52
N THR A 156 9.10 9.59 12.45
CA THR A 156 10.19 8.65 12.11
C THR A 156 9.67 7.32 11.60
N GLY A 157 8.61 6.77 12.21
CA GLY A 157 7.94 5.57 11.74
C GLY A 157 7.34 5.72 10.33
N LEU A 158 6.79 6.89 10.02
CA LEU A 158 6.28 7.20 8.69
C LEU A 158 7.40 7.25 7.65
N LEU A 159 8.49 7.96 7.93
CA LEU A 159 9.65 8.05 7.01
C LEU A 159 10.25 6.66 6.74
N LEU A 160 10.44 5.85 7.78
CA LEU A 160 10.92 4.47 7.64
C LEU A 160 9.96 3.62 6.81
N SER A 161 8.64 3.79 7.00
CA SER A 161 7.64 3.05 6.22
C SER A 161 7.67 3.42 4.73
N MET A 162 7.89 4.69 4.39
CA MET A 162 7.99 5.14 3.00
C MET A 162 9.26 4.63 2.34
N LEU A 163 10.40 4.66 3.04
CA LEU A 163 11.66 4.10 2.53
C LEU A 163 11.55 2.58 2.34
N ALA A 164 10.96 1.87 3.30
CA ALA A 164 10.74 0.44 3.20
C ALA A 164 9.79 0.08 2.05
N LEU A 165 8.72 0.86 1.84
CA LEU A 165 7.83 0.69 0.70
C LEU A 165 8.57 0.86 -0.63
N GLY A 166 9.34 1.94 -0.76
CA GLY A 166 10.11 2.22 -1.98
C GLY A 166 11.07 1.06 -2.30
N ALA A 167 11.85 0.62 -1.31
CA ALA A 167 12.76 -0.51 -1.47
C ALA A 167 12.02 -1.82 -1.83
N ALA A 168 10.92 -2.12 -1.15
CA ALA A 168 10.14 -3.34 -1.39
C ALA A 168 9.50 -3.37 -2.79
N VAL A 169 8.96 -2.24 -3.25
CA VAL A 169 8.38 -2.12 -4.59
C VAL A 169 9.47 -2.22 -5.66
N LEU A 170 10.64 -1.60 -5.45
CA LEU A 170 11.77 -1.73 -6.35
C LEU A 170 12.21 -3.20 -6.47
N ILE A 171 12.36 -3.90 -5.35
CA ILE A 171 12.72 -5.33 -5.34
C ILE A 171 11.71 -6.16 -6.13
N SER A 172 10.40 -5.90 -5.97
CA SER A 172 9.36 -6.58 -6.72
C SER A 172 9.40 -6.23 -8.21
N ALA A 173 9.72 -4.98 -8.58
CA ALA A 173 9.79 -4.52 -9.96
C ALA A 173 11.09 -4.89 -10.70
N LEU A 174 12.15 -5.28 -9.97
CA LEU A 174 13.46 -5.63 -10.54
C LEU A 174 13.40 -6.58 -11.75
N PRO A 175 12.63 -7.68 -11.75
CA PRO A 175 12.60 -8.61 -12.89
C PRO A 175 12.05 -7.97 -14.18
N ILE A 176 11.19 -6.97 -14.05
CA ILE A 176 10.61 -6.24 -15.19
C ILE A 176 11.57 -5.16 -15.66
N ILE A 177 12.21 -4.46 -14.72
CA ILE A 177 13.25 -3.48 -15.04
C ILE A 177 14.41 -4.16 -15.78
N SER A 178 14.88 -5.33 -15.31
CA SER A 178 15.94 -6.08 -15.98
C SER A 178 15.53 -6.54 -17.38
N TYR A 179 14.27 -6.96 -17.55
CA TYR A 179 13.73 -7.33 -18.86
C TYR A 179 13.73 -6.15 -19.84
N ILE A 180 13.27 -4.97 -19.39
CA ILE A 180 13.16 -3.77 -20.25
C ILE A 180 14.54 -3.20 -20.61
N PHE A 181 15.45 -3.06 -19.63
CA PHE A 181 16.70 -2.33 -19.83
C PHE A 181 17.86 -3.20 -20.30
N MET A 182 17.93 -4.46 -19.83
CA MET A 182 19.06 -5.34 -20.12
C MET A 182 18.73 -6.37 -21.19
N GLY A 183 17.45 -6.52 -21.56
CA GLY A 183 17.00 -7.61 -22.44
C GLY A 183 17.22 -9.00 -21.86
N VAL A 184 17.57 -9.08 -20.56
CA VAL A 184 17.86 -10.34 -19.86
C VAL A 184 16.56 -10.86 -19.27
N GLY A 185 16.05 -11.98 -19.78
CA GLY A 185 14.86 -12.63 -19.22
C GLY A 185 14.19 -13.67 -20.12
N TYR A 186 13.21 -14.36 -19.56
CA TYR A 186 12.45 -15.45 -20.19
C TYR A 186 11.21 -14.95 -20.98
N GLY A 187 11.19 -13.67 -21.38
CA GLY A 187 10.02 -12.99 -21.97
C GLY A 187 9.16 -12.25 -20.94
N LEU A 188 8.18 -11.47 -21.42
CA LEU A 188 7.36 -10.59 -20.55
C LEU A 188 6.59 -11.37 -19.47
N TYR A 189 5.85 -12.42 -19.85
CA TYR A 189 4.96 -13.12 -18.91
C TYR A 189 5.71 -13.82 -17.76
N PRO A 190 6.83 -14.53 -18.00
CA PRO A 190 7.64 -15.07 -16.90
C PRO A 190 8.22 -13.98 -15.99
N SER A 191 8.69 -12.85 -16.55
CA SER A 191 9.19 -11.73 -15.74
C SER A 191 8.08 -11.11 -14.87
N LEU A 192 6.86 -11.01 -15.37
CA LEU A 192 5.68 -10.59 -14.60
C LEU A 192 5.35 -11.58 -13.47
N ALA A 193 5.39 -12.88 -13.75
CA ALA A 193 5.12 -13.91 -12.75
C ALA A 193 6.16 -13.89 -11.62
N ILE A 194 7.44 -13.74 -11.97
CA ILE A 194 8.54 -13.62 -11.00
C ILE A 194 8.39 -12.34 -10.18
N SER A 195 8.05 -11.22 -10.82
CA SER A 195 7.81 -9.94 -10.14
C SER A 195 6.66 -10.02 -9.12
N LEU A 196 5.55 -10.64 -9.51
CA LEU A 196 4.42 -10.92 -8.61
C LEU A 196 4.85 -11.82 -7.46
N ALA A 197 5.58 -12.90 -7.74
CA ALA A 197 6.05 -13.84 -6.73
C ALA A 197 6.96 -13.14 -5.70
N PHE A 198 7.90 -12.30 -6.14
CA PHE A 198 8.70 -11.48 -5.23
C PHE A 198 7.85 -10.51 -4.42
N GLY A 199 6.88 -9.84 -5.04
CA GLY A 199 6.00 -8.92 -4.33
C GLY A 199 5.17 -9.61 -3.24
N LEU A 200 4.62 -10.79 -3.54
CA LEU A 200 3.89 -11.62 -2.58
C LEU A 200 4.81 -12.17 -1.49
N LEU A 201 6.04 -12.57 -1.82
CA LEU A 201 7.03 -13.05 -0.85
C LEU A 201 7.38 -11.92 0.13
N VAL A 202 7.75 -10.74 -0.38
CA VAL A 202 8.06 -9.57 0.46
C VAL A 202 6.85 -9.19 1.32
N SER A 203 5.66 -9.14 0.72
CA SER A 203 4.41 -8.90 1.45
C SER A 203 4.19 -9.93 2.56
N SER A 204 4.41 -11.22 2.30
CA SER A 204 4.24 -12.28 3.30
C SER A 204 5.22 -12.17 4.47
N VAL A 205 6.46 -11.76 4.20
CA VAL A 205 7.47 -11.51 5.24
C VAL A 205 7.03 -10.36 6.13
N PHE A 206 6.63 -9.22 5.56
CA PHE A 206 6.13 -8.09 6.34
C PHE A 206 4.84 -8.41 7.08
N PHE A 207 3.96 -9.23 6.51
CA PHE A 207 2.74 -9.69 7.15
C PHE A 207 3.06 -10.58 8.36
N ALA A 208 4.03 -11.48 8.25
CA ALA A 208 4.51 -12.31 9.36
C ALA A 208 5.19 -11.48 10.46
N LEU A 209 6.00 -10.48 10.08
CA LEU A 209 6.61 -9.54 11.02
C LEU A 209 5.56 -8.70 11.75
N SER A 210 4.54 -8.23 11.03
CA SER A 210 3.39 -7.53 11.62
C SER A 210 2.69 -8.42 12.64
N LYS A 211 2.36 -9.67 12.28
CA LYS A 211 1.72 -10.62 13.21
C LYS A 211 2.54 -10.81 14.49
N ARG A 212 3.87 -10.91 14.39
CA ARG A 212 4.76 -10.98 15.56
C ARG A 212 4.71 -9.72 16.39
N GLN A 213 4.69 -8.55 15.76
CA GLN A 213 4.63 -7.26 16.47
C GLN A 213 3.30 -7.10 17.22
N PHE A 214 2.17 -7.45 16.60
CA PHE A 214 0.86 -7.44 17.26
C PHE A 214 0.85 -8.36 18.49
N ARG A 215 1.42 -9.57 18.39
CA ARG A 215 1.52 -10.48 19.55
C ARG A 215 2.32 -9.88 20.71
N LYS A 216 3.41 -9.15 20.42
CA LYS A 216 4.19 -8.46 21.45
C LYS A 216 3.40 -7.34 22.13
N VAL A 217 2.72 -6.51 21.34
CA VAL A 217 1.88 -5.42 21.87
C VAL A 217 0.79 -5.96 22.79
N PHE A 218 0.15 -7.08 22.43
CA PHE A 218 -0.83 -7.74 23.31
C PHE A 218 -0.22 -8.33 24.60
N ALA A 219 1.06 -8.70 24.60
CA ALA A 219 1.73 -9.31 25.75
C ALA A 219 2.32 -8.30 26.74
N GLU A 220 2.66 -7.09 26.28
CA GLU A 220 3.31 -6.05 27.09
C GLU A 220 2.32 -5.16 27.86
N LEU A 221 1.01 -5.29 27.61
CA LEU A 221 0.00 -4.46 28.25
C LEU A 221 -0.53 -5.14 29.51
N PRO A 222 -0.41 -4.52 30.71
CA PRO A 222 -0.97 -5.06 31.94
C PRO A 222 -2.48 -5.24 31.82
N VAL A 223 -2.94 -6.46 32.06
CA VAL A 223 -4.36 -6.81 32.26
C VAL A 223 -4.92 -6.03 33.45
#